data_AF-A0A3N9UZR6-F1
#
_entry.id   AF-A0A3N9UZR6-F1
#
_cell.length_a   1.000
_cell.length_b   1.000
_cell.length_c   1.000
_cell.angle_alpha   90.00
_cell.angle_beta   90.00
_cell.angle_gamma   90.00
#
_symmetry.space_group_name_H-M   'P 1'
#
loop_
_entity.id
_entity.type
_entity.pdbx_description
1 polymer ?
#
loop_
_entity_poly.entity_id
_entity_poly.type
_entity_poly.pdbx_seq_one_letter_code
_entity_poly.pdbx_strand_id
1 'polypeptide(L)' 'MTESPHPFQTLTPTFIMDAVESQGFRCDCRTFALNSYENRVYQVGIEDGQPLIVKFYRPGRW' A
#
# COMPACT_ATOMS: atom_id res chain seq x y z
N MET A 1 24.99 11.83 10.29
CA MET A 1 24.65 10.88 9.22
C MET A 1 23.14 10.80 9.20
N THR A 2 22.49 11.44 8.23
CA THR A 2 21.04 11.33 8.06
C THR A 2 20.78 10.00 7.36
N GLU A 3 20.43 8.96 8.11
CA GLU A 3 19.78 7.78 7.54
C GLU A 3 18.50 8.28 6.87
N SER A 4 18.52 8.37 5.54
CA SER A 4 17.29 8.54 4.78
C SER A 4 16.43 7.32 5.10
N PRO A 5 15.27 7.47 5.76
CA PRO A 5 14.42 6.33 6.07
C PRO A 5 14.18 5.56 4.77
N HIS A 6 14.30 4.24 4.83
CA HIS A 6 14.11 3.41 3.65
C HIS A 6 12.74 3.77 3.05
N PRO A 7 12.61 3.98 1.73
CA PRO A 7 11.40 4.55 1.10
C PRO A 7 10.11 3.72 1.30
N PHE A 8 10.21 2.58 1.99
CA PHE A 8 9.08 1.71 2.33
C PHE A 8 8.83 1.61 3.84
N GLN A 9 9.63 2.24 4.70
CA GLN A 9 9.34 2.31 6.14
C GLN A 9 8.02 3.04 6.43
N THR A 10 7.58 3.91 5.52
CA THR A 10 6.31 4.65 5.62
C THR A 10 5.10 3.84 5.14
N LEU A 11 5.28 2.70 4.47
CA LEU A 11 4.19 1.84 3.99
C LEU A 11 3.69 0.92 5.12
N THR A 12 3.21 1.55 6.20
CA THR A 12 2.51 0.83 7.27
C THR A 12 1.13 0.39 6.79
N PRO A 13 0.52 -0.64 7.40
CA PRO A 13 -0.85 -1.04 7.09
C PRO A 13 -1.84 0.13 7.17
N THR A 14 -1.68 0.99 8.18
CA THR A 14 -2.49 2.21 8.35
C THR A 14 -2.36 3.14 7.16
N PHE A 15 -1.13 3.44 6.73
CA PHE A 15 -0.90 4.32 5.57
C PHE A 15 -1.50 3.73 4.27
N ILE A 16 -1.42 2.41 4.09
CA ILE A 16 -2.01 1.75 2.94
C ILE A 16 -3.53 1.86 2.95
N MET A 17 -4.16 1.66 4.11
CA MET A 17 -5.60 1.82 4.28
C MET A 17 -6.04 3.27 4.05
N ASP A 18 -5.39 4.24 4.69
CA ASP A 18 -5.66 5.67 4.47
C ASP A 18 -5.54 6.06 2.99
N ALA A 19 -4.53 5.54 2.29
CA ALA A 19 -4.35 5.80 0.85
C ALA A 19 -5.52 5.23 0.02
N VAL A 20 -5.99 4.02 0.31
CA VAL A 20 -7.13 3.41 -0.39
C VAL A 20 -8.45 4.13 -0.04
N GLU A 21 -8.64 4.51 1.22
CA GLU A 21 -9.80 5.27 1.69
C GLU A 21 -9.85 6.68 1.10
N SER A 22 -8.69 7.31 0.88
CA SER A 22 -8.60 8.61 0.19
C SER A 22 -9.14 8.57 -1.24
N GLN A 23 -9.19 7.38 -1.87
CA GLN A 23 -9.75 7.19 -3.22
C GLN A 23 -11.25 6.86 -3.20
N GLY A 24 -11.88 6.80 -2.01
CA GLY A 24 -13.31 6.57 -1.84
C GLY A 24 -13.70 5.10 -1.63
N PHE A 25 -12.74 4.20 -1.38
CA PHE A 25 -13.02 2.79 -1.07
C PHE A 25 -13.03 2.56 0.45
N ARG A 26 -13.88 1.68 0.98
CA ARG A 26 -13.84 1.31 2.41
C ARG A 26 -13.02 0.05 2.64
N CYS A 27 -11.96 0.15 3.43
CA CYS A 27 -11.10 -1.00 3.71
C CYS A 27 -11.71 -1.89 4.80
N ASP A 28 -11.64 -3.21 4.62
CA ASP A 28 -12.06 -4.21 5.61
C ASP A 28 -10.89 -4.60 6.56
N CYS A 29 -9.89 -3.72 6.72
CA CYS A 29 -8.66 -3.94 7.50
C CYS A 29 -7.79 -5.16 7.10
N ARG A 30 -8.18 -5.94 6.09
CA ARG A 30 -7.38 -7.05 5.55
C ARG A 30 -6.37 -6.52 4.53
N THR A 31 -5.08 -6.59 4.88
CA THR A 31 -3.98 -6.23 3.97
C THR A 31 -3.03 -7.41 3.79
N PHE A 32 -2.81 -7.85 2.55
CA PHE A 32 -1.87 -8.91 2.20
C PHE A 32 -0.76 -8.37 1.30
N ALA A 33 0.49 -8.48 1.73
CA ALA A 33 1.63 -8.13 0.88
C ALA A 33 1.84 -9.21 -0.20
N LEU A 34 1.88 -8.79 -1.47
CA LEU A 34 2.13 -9.69 -2.60
C LEU A 34 3.61 -9.64 -3.00
N ASN A 35 4.10 -10.77 -3.54
CA ASN A 35 5.47 -10.85 -4.04
C ASN A 35 5.68 -9.88 -5.21
N SER A 36 6.55 -8.91 -5.03
CA SER A 36 6.99 -7.98 -6.06
C SER A 36 8.43 -7.57 -5.81
N TYR A 37 9.25 -7.62 -6.87
CA TYR A 37 10.68 -7.32 -6.80
C TYR A 37 10.96 -5.81 -6.78
N GLU A 38 10.22 -5.05 -7.57
CA GLU A 38 10.51 -3.62 -7.79
C GLU A 38 9.60 -2.71 -6.98
N ASN A 39 8.30 -3.02 -6.92
CA ASN A 39 7.26 -2.19 -6.32
C ASN A 39 6.73 -2.85 -5.05
N ARG A 40 6.00 -2.09 -4.22
CA ARG A 40 5.25 -2.70 -3.10
C ARG A 40 3.82 -2.89 -3.54
N VAL A 41 3.43 -4.15 -3.68
CA VAL A 41 2.10 -4.54 -4.10
C VAL A 41 1.38 -5.14 -2.90
N TYR A 42 0.18 -4.65 -2.65
CA TYR A 42 -0.69 -5.14 -1.59
C TYR A 42 -2.04 -5.51 -2.18
N GLN A 43 -2.64 -6.57 -1.68
CA GLN A 43 -4.06 -6.82 -1.82
C GLN A 43 -4.76 -6.27 -0.58
N VAL A 44 -5.74 -5.38 -0.79
CA VAL A 44 -6.52 -4.74 0.27
C VAL A 44 -7.96 -5.21 0.16
N GLY A 45 -8.49 -5.78 1.23
CA GLY A 45 -9.89 -6.17 1.33
C GLY A 45 -10.78 -4.93 1.42
N ILE A 46 -11.90 -4.96 0.70
CA ILE A 46 -12.92 -3.90 0.70
C ILE A 46 -14.19 -4.46 1.32
N GLU A 47 -14.87 -3.71 2.19
CA GLU A 47 -16.07 -4.18 2.92
C GLU A 47 -17.20 -4.61 1.96
N ASP A 48 -17.50 -3.78 0.95
CA ASP A 48 -18.65 -3.95 0.05
C ASP A 48 -18.26 -4.51 -1.33
N GLY A 49 -17.11 -5.20 -1.46
CA GLY A 49 -16.67 -5.59 -2.79
C GLY A 49 -15.49 -6.55 -2.88
N GLN A 50 -14.99 -6.68 -4.11
CA GLN A 50 -13.79 -7.48 -4.37
C GLN A 50 -12.55 -6.77 -3.83
N PRO A 51 -11.54 -7.54 -3.35
CA PRO A 51 -10.30 -6.97 -2.88
C PRO A 51 -9.56 -6.24 -4.00
N LEU A 52 -8.97 -5.10 -3.69
CA LEU A 52 -8.23 -4.27 -4.63
C LEU A 52 -6.74 -4.58 -4.60
N ILE A 53 -6.08 -4.41 -5.75
CA ILE A 53 -4.63 -4.48 -5.86
C ILE A 53 -4.06 -3.06 -5.84
N VAL A 54 -3.30 -2.76 -4.80
CA VAL A 54 -2.66 -1.46 -4.59
C VAL A 54 -1.17 -1.61 -4.90
N LYS A 55 -0.64 -0.75 -5.76
CA LYS A 55 0.76 -0.77 -6.19
C LYS A 55 1.42 0.57 -5.84
N PHE A 56 2.34 0.54 -4.89
CA PHE A 56 3.17 1.69 -4.52
C PHE A 56 4.47 1.66 -5.32
N TYR A 57 4.66 2.69 -6.12
CA TYR A 57 5.86 2.91 -6.92
C TYR A 57 6.97 3.51 -6.07
N ARG A 58 8.22 3.21 -6.41
CA ARG A 58 9.35 3.88 -5.76
C ARG A 58 9.51 5.30 -6.30
N PRO A 59 9.84 6.27 -5.44
CA PRO A 59 10.18 7.60 -5.91
C PRO A 59 11.38 7.54 -6.86
N GLY A 60 11.26 8.19 -8.02
CA GLY A 60 12.33 8.30 -9.02
C GLY A 60 12.46 7.15 -10.03
N ARG A 61 11.57 6.14 -10.00
CA ARG A 61 11.46 5.12 -11.06
C ARG A 61 10.00 4.83 -11.34
N TRP A 62 9.54 5.21 -12.53
CA TRP A 62 8.19 4.95 -13.04
C TRP A 62 8.22 3.72 -13.94
#